data_AF-A0A0F9GLD4-F1
#
_entry.id   AF-A0A0F9GLD4-F1
#
_cell.length_a   1.000
_cell.length_b   1.000
_cell.length_c   1.000
_cell.angle_alpha   90.00
_cell.angle_beta   90.00
_cell.angle_gamma   90.00
#
_symmetry.space_group_name_H-M   'P 1'
#
loop_
_entity.id
_entity.type
_entity.pdbx_description
1 polymer ?
#
loop_
_entity_poly.entity_id
_entity_poly.type
_entity_poly.pdbx_seq_one_letter_code
_entity_poly.pdbx_strand_id
1 'polypeptide(L)'
;MKLLNIYNKKRIIYTFSRDEKGNQIVKKDSNFFPFFYEPDKDGNFKGYDGTPLKRIYVEEPYDVYNARSDDSFSADIKYTSNYMVHKVDKIEECITKYIFIDIEVLAKEFPEPSKAKYPISCISAWDSFSKKINTWSLKTVDSEKEDILKPFMEYLAKEKPDIILAWNVSFDYIYLFNRYKHFKINFPKNISPIREVRLGEERDIFYPAGISVVDYLRLFKKVKMRDASYALDYIGEKHLKRGKKYKNPYFGSINEEVVLRNRDDVDMLVALEEKFKLLPYYDEIRRMSKV
;
A
#
# COMPACT_ATOMS: atom_id res chain seq x y z
N MET A 1 6.13 20.02 5.89
CA MET A 1 5.17 19.69 4.80
C MET A 1 4.34 18.49 5.18
N LYS A 2 3.00 18.55 5.07
CA LYS A 2 2.12 17.36 5.15
C LYS A 2 2.39 16.43 3.97
N LEU A 3 2.71 15.16 4.24
CA LEU A 3 3.01 14.16 3.21
C LEU A 3 2.69 12.74 3.68
N LEU A 4 1.89 12.03 2.89
CA LEU A 4 1.49 10.63 3.11
C LEU A 4 2.09 9.68 2.07
N ASN A 5 2.28 10.14 0.83
CA ASN A 5 2.87 9.35 -0.24
C ASN A 5 3.61 10.25 -1.23
N ILE A 6 4.57 9.69 -1.96
CA ILE A 6 5.31 10.35 -3.02
C ILE A 6 5.51 9.39 -4.19
N TYR A 7 5.34 9.91 -5.41
CA TYR A 7 5.55 9.16 -6.64
C TYR A 7 6.17 10.07 -7.69
N ASN A 8 6.92 9.51 -8.63
CA ASN A 8 7.36 10.26 -9.80
C ASN A 8 6.93 9.54 -11.08
N LYS A 9 6.43 10.30 -12.06
CA LYS A 9 6.30 9.84 -13.44
C LYS A 9 7.25 10.67 -14.26
N LYS A 10 8.29 10.05 -14.81
CA LYS A 10 9.40 10.80 -15.41
C LYS A 10 9.93 11.80 -14.36
N ARG A 11 10.33 13.01 -14.75
CA ARG A 11 10.71 14.11 -13.85
C ARG A 11 9.57 14.66 -12.99
N ILE A 12 8.30 14.39 -13.28
CA ILE A 12 7.20 15.00 -12.53
C ILE A 12 7.03 14.28 -11.18
N ILE A 13 7.24 15.00 -10.09
CA ILE A 13 6.96 14.55 -8.73
C ILE A 13 5.49 14.78 -8.38
N TYR A 14 4.87 13.79 -7.76
CA TYR A 14 3.53 13.83 -7.19
C TYR A 14 3.66 13.61 -5.68
N THR A 15 3.13 14.55 -4.91
CA THR A 15 3.02 14.40 -3.45
C THR A 15 1.56 14.30 -3.05
N PHE A 16 1.27 13.40 -2.11
CA PHE A 16 -0.08 13.10 -1.65
C PHE A 16 -0.19 13.45 -0.17
N SER A 17 -1.25 14.13 0.21
CA SER A 17 -1.55 14.54 1.58
C SER A 17 -3.06 14.68 1.77
N ARG A 18 -3.51 15.08 2.96
CA ARG A 18 -4.89 15.47 3.22
C ARG A 18 -4.97 16.84 3.86
N ASP A 19 -6.07 17.54 3.59
CA ASP A 19 -6.47 18.69 4.39
C ASP A 19 -7.07 18.26 5.74
N GLU A 20 -7.41 19.24 6.57
CA GLU A 20 -7.99 19.01 7.91
C GLU A 20 -9.41 18.42 7.86
N LYS A 21 -10.09 18.52 6.72
CA LYS A 21 -11.40 17.89 6.48
C LYS A 21 -11.26 16.46 5.96
N GLY A 22 -10.03 15.97 5.77
CA GLY A 22 -9.75 14.65 5.24
C GLY A 22 -9.85 14.55 3.72
N ASN A 23 -9.94 15.65 2.98
CA ASN A 23 -9.89 15.60 1.51
C ASN A 23 -8.47 15.35 1.04
N GLN A 24 -8.30 14.45 0.07
CA GLN A 24 -6.99 14.17 -0.51
C GLN A 24 -6.53 15.35 -1.39
N ILE A 25 -5.30 15.79 -1.15
CA ILE A 25 -4.59 16.79 -1.93
C ILE A 25 -3.44 16.10 -2.68
N VAL A 26 -3.43 16.27 -4.01
CA VAL A 26 -2.32 15.82 -4.87
C VAL A 26 -1.66 17.06 -5.46
N LYS A 27 -0.36 17.27 -5.16
CA LYS A 27 0.44 18.34 -5.75
C LYS A 27 1.43 17.76 -6.74
N LYS A 28 1.68 18.51 -7.83
CA LYS A 28 2.69 18.18 -8.84
C LYS A 28 3.83 19.17 -8.77
N ASP A 29 5.05 18.69 -8.92
CA ASP A 29 6.25 19.51 -9.06
C ASP A 29 7.07 19.02 -10.25
N SER A 30 7.25 19.89 -11.25
CA SER A 30 8.05 19.65 -12.45
C SER A 30 9.34 20.48 -12.47
N ASN A 31 9.61 21.24 -11.41
CA ASN A 31 10.73 22.18 -11.32
C ASN A 31 11.94 21.59 -10.59
N PHE A 32 11.80 20.39 -10.02
CA PHE A 32 12.92 19.65 -9.47
C PHE A 32 13.61 18.87 -10.59
N PHE A 33 14.82 19.23 -10.99
CA PHE A 33 15.56 18.45 -11.98
C PHE A 33 16.30 17.30 -11.29
N PRO A 34 16.34 16.09 -11.88
CA PRO A 34 17.22 15.04 -11.40
C PRO A 34 18.67 15.49 -11.50
N PHE A 35 19.45 15.13 -10.49
CA PHE A 35 20.87 15.41 -10.45
C PHE A 35 21.61 14.36 -9.64
N PHE A 36 22.90 14.33 -9.85
CA PHE A 36 23.88 13.59 -9.07
C PHE A 36 25.16 14.42 -8.98
N TYR A 37 26.21 13.87 -8.40
CA TYR A 37 27.48 14.58 -8.22
C TYR A 37 28.63 13.81 -8.84
N GLU A 38 29.56 14.52 -9.44
CA GLU A 38 30.81 13.99 -10.00
C GLU A 38 32.01 14.58 -9.26
N PRO A 39 33.10 13.81 -9.08
CA PRO A 39 34.38 14.34 -8.64
C PRO A 39 34.87 15.46 -9.56
N ASP A 40 35.17 16.62 -8.99
CA ASP A 40 35.65 17.79 -9.73
C ASP A 40 36.52 18.62 -8.79
N LYS A 41 37.79 18.85 -9.15
CA LYS A 41 38.78 19.57 -8.32
C LYS A 41 38.31 20.99 -7.97
N ASP A 42 37.51 21.61 -8.83
CA ASP A 42 36.97 22.95 -8.66
C ASP A 42 35.50 22.93 -8.17
N GLY A 43 35.03 21.76 -7.73
CA GLY A 43 33.69 21.52 -7.24
C GLY A 43 33.36 22.24 -5.93
N ASN A 44 32.18 22.86 -5.88
CA ASN A 44 31.69 23.59 -4.71
C ASN A 44 30.97 22.71 -3.67
N PHE A 45 30.79 21.42 -3.95
CA PHE A 45 30.22 20.46 -3.02
C PHE A 45 31.33 19.55 -2.47
N LYS A 46 31.05 18.86 -1.35
CA LYS A 46 32.00 17.92 -0.76
C LYS A 46 31.32 16.58 -0.50
N GLY A 47 31.99 15.51 -0.91
CA GLY A 47 31.64 14.14 -0.53
C GLY A 47 31.82 13.90 0.97
N TYR A 48 31.29 12.78 1.47
CA TYR A 48 31.45 12.39 2.88
C TYR A 48 32.92 12.10 3.25
N ASP A 49 33.75 11.84 2.24
CA ASP A 49 35.19 11.60 2.30
C ASP A 49 36.03 12.88 2.07
N GLY A 50 35.37 14.02 1.86
CA GLY A 50 36.02 15.30 1.57
C GLY A 50 36.35 15.54 0.10
N THR A 51 36.05 14.59 -0.81
CA THR A 51 36.27 14.74 -2.25
C THR A 51 35.49 15.97 -2.77
N PRO A 52 36.14 16.93 -3.47
CA PRO A 52 35.43 18.04 -4.11
C PRO A 52 34.53 17.56 -5.25
N LEU A 53 33.28 18.04 -5.28
CA LEU A 53 32.23 17.55 -6.17
C LEU A 53 31.53 18.69 -6.93
N LYS A 54 31.15 18.41 -8.17
CA LYS A 54 30.25 19.24 -8.97
C LYS A 54 28.90 18.56 -9.14
N ARG A 55 27.82 19.33 -9.03
CA ARG A 55 26.46 18.84 -9.29
C ARG A 55 26.18 18.80 -10.79
N ILE A 56 25.72 17.66 -11.28
CA ILE A 56 25.33 17.44 -12.68
C ILE A 56 23.82 17.26 -12.75
N TYR A 57 23.14 18.09 -13.54
CA TYR A 57 21.71 17.97 -13.81
C TYR A 57 21.47 17.17 -15.08
N VAL A 58 20.40 16.39 -15.10
CA VAL A 58 19.91 15.68 -16.29
C VAL A 58 18.43 15.98 -16.52
N GLU A 59 17.89 15.63 -17.68
CA GLU A 59 16.49 15.90 -18.00
C GLU A 59 15.55 14.94 -17.28
N GLU A 60 15.81 13.65 -17.33
CA GLU A 60 14.95 12.63 -16.76
C GLU A 60 15.65 11.78 -15.70
N PRO A 61 14.93 11.24 -14.69
CA PRO A 61 15.54 10.45 -13.63
C PRO A 61 16.35 9.25 -14.12
N TYR A 62 15.95 8.63 -15.24
CA TYR A 62 16.65 7.49 -15.80
C TYR A 62 17.96 7.87 -16.51
N ASP A 63 18.14 9.14 -16.89
CA ASP A 63 19.36 9.62 -17.54
C ASP A 63 20.57 9.64 -16.58
N VAL A 64 20.31 9.68 -15.26
CA VAL A 64 21.36 9.60 -14.23
C VAL A 64 22.21 8.34 -14.41
N TYR A 65 21.59 7.21 -14.76
CA TYR A 65 22.31 5.94 -14.94
C TYR A 65 23.32 6.00 -16.11
N ASN A 66 22.95 6.67 -17.20
CA ASN A 66 23.79 6.76 -18.41
C ASN A 66 24.82 7.88 -18.31
N ALA A 67 24.53 8.94 -17.56
CA ALA A 67 25.37 10.13 -17.48
C ALA A 67 26.46 10.04 -16.39
N ARG A 68 26.31 9.15 -15.41
CA ARG A 68 27.21 9.05 -14.26
C ARG A 68 28.48 8.26 -14.57
N SER A 69 29.58 8.64 -13.91
CA SER A 69 30.79 7.84 -13.77
C SER A 69 30.67 6.81 -12.64
N ASP A 70 31.61 5.88 -12.58
CA ASP A 70 31.71 4.89 -11.50
C ASP A 70 32.06 5.54 -10.15
N ASP A 71 32.73 6.70 -10.18
CA ASP A 71 33.12 7.47 -8.98
C ASP A 71 32.06 8.52 -8.58
N SER A 72 30.89 8.48 -9.21
CA SER A 72 29.81 9.42 -8.95
C SER A 72 29.22 9.26 -7.55
N PHE A 73 28.73 10.37 -6.99
CA PHE A 73 28.10 10.42 -5.68
C PHE A 73 26.59 10.64 -5.82
N SER A 74 25.82 9.96 -4.98
CA SER A 74 24.34 10.04 -4.92
C SER A 74 23.59 9.64 -6.20
N ALA A 75 24.28 9.09 -7.20
CA ALA A 75 23.68 8.69 -8.47
C ALA A 75 22.83 7.41 -8.38
N ASP A 76 22.90 6.71 -7.25
CA ASP A 76 22.10 5.54 -6.88
C ASP A 76 20.84 5.91 -6.06
N ILE A 77 20.74 7.15 -5.60
CA ILE A 77 19.60 7.63 -4.81
C ILE A 77 18.38 7.75 -5.72
N LYS A 78 17.28 7.10 -5.32
CA LYS A 78 16.00 7.23 -6.02
C LYS A 78 15.58 8.69 -6.12
N TYR A 79 15.05 9.08 -7.27
CA TYR A 79 14.67 10.47 -7.54
C TYR A 79 13.66 11.06 -6.54
N THR A 80 12.69 10.26 -6.08
CA THR A 80 11.79 10.68 -4.99
C THR A 80 12.51 10.87 -3.66
N SER A 81 13.46 10.01 -3.29
CA SER A 81 14.30 10.18 -2.10
C SER A 81 15.17 11.43 -2.20
N ASN A 82 15.74 11.70 -3.38
CA ASN A 82 16.50 12.92 -3.63
C ASN A 82 15.62 14.18 -3.46
N TYR A 83 14.38 14.14 -3.96
CA TYR A 83 13.37 15.18 -3.72
C TYR A 83 13.09 15.37 -2.22
N MET A 84 12.86 14.27 -1.48
CA MET A 84 12.61 14.31 -0.04
C MET A 84 13.76 14.99 0.72
N VAL A 85 15.00 14.64 0.41
CA VAL A 85 16.18 15.23 1.07
C VAL A 85 16.29 16.74 0.83
N HIS A 86 16.02 17.20 -0.39
CA HIS A 86 16.29 18.60 -0.78
C HIS A 86 15.09 19.55 -0.68
N LYS A 87 13.85 19.02 -0.72
CA LYS A 87 12.61 19.83 -0.72
C LYS A 87 11.76 19.64 0.52
N VAL A 88 12.01 18.59 1.31
CA VAL A 88 11.20 18.28 2.49
C VAL A 88 12.05 18.37 3.76
N ASP A 89 11.98 19.53 4.41
CA ASP A 89 12.67 19.76 5.69
C ASP A 89 12.09 18.89 6.83
N LYS A 90 10.76 18.79 6.91
CA LYS A 90 10.06 17.95 7.87
C LYS A 90 8.78 17.39 7.27
N ILE A 91 8.48 16.13 7.57
CA ILE A 91 7.16 15.55 7.32
C ILE A 91 6.28 15.87 8.52
N GLU A 92 5.25 16.67 8.29
CA GLU A 92 4.23 16.97 9.29
C GLU A 92 3.23 15.84 9.39
N GLU A 93 2.63 15.72 10.58
CA GLU A 93 1.49 14.85 10.79
C GLU A 93 0.34 15.21 9.86
N CYS A 94 -0.29 14.18 9.31
CA CYS A 94 -1.39 14.30 8.40
C CYS A 94 -2.43 13.24 8.74
N ILE A 95 -3.71 13.62 8.68
CA ILE A 95 -4.81 12.66 8.82
C ILE A 95 -4.63 11.61 7.72
N THR A 96 -4.68 10.35 8.11
CA THR A 96 -4.45 9.20 7.22
C THR A 96 -5.72 8.37 7.13
N LYS A 97 -6.22 8.19 5.91
CA LYS A 97 -7.32 7.27 5.62
C LYS A 97 -6.74 5.92 5.24
N TYR A 98 -7.05 4.90 6.02
CA TYR A 98 -6.72 3.52 5.72
C TYR A 98 -7.98 2.65 5.61
N ILE A 99 -7.87 1.58 4.83
CA ILE A 99 -8.91 0.56 4.68
C ILE A 99 -8.30 -0.81 4.98
N PHE A 100 -8.92 -1.54 5.90
CA PHE A 100 -8.64 -2.97 6.09
C PHE A 100 -9.52 -3.78 5.14
N ILE A 101 -8.94 -4.75 4.46
CA ILE A 101 -9.63 -5.66 3.55
C ILE A 101 -9.35 -7.11 3.92
N ASP A 102 -10.30 -7.97 3.58
CA ASP A 102 -10.19 -9.43 3.61
C ASP A 102 -11.05 -9.99 2.47
N ILE A 103 -10.56 -11.04 1.79
CA ILE A 103 -11.33 -11.74 0.75
C ILE A 103 -11.58 -13.20 1.13
N GLU A 104 -12.67 -13.75 0.60
CA GLU A 104 -12.89 -15.21 0.59
C GLU A 104 -13.09 -15.70 -0.83
N VAL A 105 -12.48 -16.84 -1.16
CA VAL A 105 -12.46 -17.39 -2.51
C VAL A 105 -13.28 -18.68 -2.56
N LEU A 106 -14.17 -18.81 -3.55
CA LEU A 106 -15.02 -19.98 -3.76
C LEU A 106 -14.20 -21.16 -4.32
N ALA A 107 -13.52 -21.90 -3.45
CA ALA A 107 -12.60 -22.97 -3.83
C ALA A 107 -12.71 -24.18 -2.90
N LYS A 108 -12.55 -25.38 -3.46
CA LYS A 108 -12.45 -26.65 -2.71
C LYS A 108 -11.02 -27.02 -2.29
N GLU A 109 -10.04 -26.31 -2.86
CA GLU A 109 -8.61 -26.47 -2.62
C GLU A 109 -8.00 -25.10 -2.29
N PHE A 110 -6.73 -25.08 -1.90
CA PHE A 110 -6.04 -23.82 -1.63
C PHE A 110 -6.01 -22.93 -2.90
N PRO A 111 -6.61 -21.73 -2.85
CA PRO A 111 -6.71 -20.86 -4.01
C PRO A 111 -5.41 -20.07 -4.21
N GLU A 112 -4.51 -20.58 -5.05
CA GLU A 112 -3.20 -19.96 -5.29
C GLU A 112 -3.32 -18.51 -5.85
N PRO A 113 -2.81 -17.48 -5.14
CA PRO A 113 -2.95 -16.07 -5.52
C PRO A 113 -2.36 -15.70 -6.88
N SER A 114 -1.26 -16.32 -7.27
CA SER A 114 -0.59 -16.11 -8.56
C SER A 114 -1.49 -16.50 -9.74
N LYS A 115 -2.35 -17.52 -9.55
CA LYS A 115 -3.25 -18.05 -10.57
C LYS A 115 -4.61 -17.38 -10.53
N ALA A 116 -5.11 -17.04 -9.36
CA ALA A 116 -6.43 -16.45 -9.13
C ALA A 116 -7.57 -17.17 -9.91
N LYS A 117 -7.50 -18.51 -9.95
CA LYS A 117 -8.34 -19.37 -10.78
C LYS A 117 -9.81 -19.29 -10.40
N TYR A 118 -10.08 -19.27 -9.10
CA TYR A 118 -11.42 -19.39 -8.53
C TYR A 118 -12.07 -18.01 -8.31
N PRO A 119 -13.41 -17.92 -8.39
CA PRO A 119 -14.13 -16.68 -8.09
C PRO A 119 -13.92 -16.22 -6.65
N ILE A 120 -13.77 -14.91 -6.47
CA ILE A 120 -13.93 -14.27 -5.16
C ILE A 120 -15.41 -14.33 -4.78
N SER A 121 -15.67 -14.95 -3.64
CA SER A 121 -17.01 -15.17 -3.09
C SER A 121 -17.48 -14.04 -2.16
N CYS A 122 -16.52 -13.38 -1.51
CA CYS A 122 -16.78 -12.32 -0.55
C CYS A 122 -15.58 -11.36 -0.49
N ILE A 123 -15.85 -10.06 -0.31
CA ILE A 123 -14.87 -9.04 0.05
C ILE A 123 -15.48 -8.20 1.15
N SER A 124 -14.76 -8.00 2.26
CA SER A 124 -15.12 -7.04 3.29
C SER A 124 -14.05 -5.95 3.37
N ALA A 125 -14.49 -4.70 3.54
CA ALA A 125 -13.63 -3.54 3.64
C ALA A 125 -14.09 -2.61 4.76
N TRP A 126 -13.28 -2.44 5.80
CA TRP A 126 -13.51 -1.43 6.84
C TRP A 126 -12.79 -0.13 6.52
N ASP A 127 -13.50 0.99 6.59
CA ASP A 127 -12.96 2.33 6.31
C ASP A 127 -12.77 3.14 7.59
N SER A 128 -11.53 3.61 7.79
CA SER A 128 -11.12 4.37 8.98
C SER A 128 -11.80 5.73 9.16
N PHE A 129 -12.37 6.32 8.12
CA PHE A 129 -13.08 7.59 8.22
C PHE A 129 -14.57 7.36 8.48
N SER A 130 -15.20 6.46 7.71
CA SER A 130 -16.63 6.18 7.89
C SER A 130 -16.93 5.28 9.09
N LYS A 131 -15.91 4.55 9.58
CA LYS A 131 -15.99 3.52 10.63
C LYS A 131 -16.97 2.39 10.32
N LYS A 132 -17.19 2.12 9.03
CA LYS A 132 -18.12 1.08 8.54
C LYS A 132 -17.39 -0.01 7.78
N ILE A 133 -17.92 -1.23 7.90
CA ILE A 133 -17.59 -2.35 7.01
C ILE A 133 -18.60 -2.38 5.87
N ASN A 134 -18.08 -2.37 4.63
CA ASN A 134 -18.84 -2.71 3.45
C ASN A 134 -18.46 -4.13 3.01
N THR A 135 -19.46 -4.95 2.69
CA THR A 135 -19.25 -6.33 2.27
C THR A 135 -19.96 -6.59 0.95
N TRP A 136 -19.23 -7.15 -0.02
CA TRP A 136 -19.76 -7.58 -1.32
C TRP A 136 -19.64 -9.09 -1.41
N SER A 137 -20.74 -9.80 -1.68
CA SER A 137 -20.74 -11.27 -1.64
C SER A 137 -21.68 -11.91 -2.65
N LEU A 138 -21.24 -13.03 -3.22
CA LEU A 138 -22.04 -13.92 -4.08
C LEU A 138 -23.22 -14.57 -3.35
N LYS A 139 -23.34 -14.36 -2.03
CA LYS A 139 -24.53 -14.78 -1.28
C LYS A 139 -25.77 -13.99 -1.69
N THR A 140 -25.59 -12.73 -2.06
CA THR A 140 -26.68 -11.77 -2.33
C THR A 140 -26.73 -11.31 -3.79
N VAL A 141 -25.76 -11.73 -4.61
CA VAL A 141 -25.60 -11.29 -6.01
C VAL A 141 -25.09 -12.43 -6.87
N ASP A 142 -25.24 -12.31 -8.19
CA ASP A 142 -24.96 -13.42 -9.12
C ASP A 142 -23.65 -13.25 -9.91
N SER A 143 -23.14 -12.02 -10.07
CA SER A 143 -21.94 -11.74 -10.86
C SER A 143 -20.77 -11.26 -10.00
N GLU A 144 -19.73 -12.08 -9.88
CA GLU A 144 -18.47 -11.67 -9.25
C GLU A 144 -17.93 -10.38 -9.91
N LYS A 145 -17.94 -10.33 -11.23
CA LYS A 145 -17.35 -9.21 -11.96
C LYS A 145 -18.15 -7.91 -11.77
N GLU A 146 -19.46 -7.95 -12.00
CA GLU A 146 -20.30 -6.75 -12.05
C GLU A 146 -20.81 -6.33 -10.68
N ASP A 147 -20.97 -7.27 -9.73
CA ASP A 147 -21.61 -7.00 -8.44
C ASP A 147 -20.62 -7.00 -7.25
N ILE A 148 -19.42 -7.58 -7.40
CA ILE A 148 -18.38 -7.61 -6.36
C ILE A 148 -17.18 -6.78 -6.78
N LEU A 149 -16.49 -7.20 -7.85
CA LEU A 149 -15.20 -6.63 -8.23
C LEU A 149 -15.34 -5.20 -8.73
N LYS A 150 -16.28 -4.92 -9.62
CA LYS A 150 -16.47 -3.55 -10.12
C LYS A 150 -16.91 -2.59 -9.00
N PRO A 151 -17.93 -2.89 -8.17
CA PRO A 151 -18.33 -2.02 -7.06
C PRO A 151 -17.22 -1.83 -6.01
N PHE A 152 -16.46 -2.87 -5.68
CA PHE A 152 -15.33 -2.74 -4.76
C PHE A 152 -14.22 -1.82 -5.30
N MET A 153 -13.89 -1.94 -6.59
CA MET A 153 -12.91 -1.05 -7.24
C MET A 153 -13.42 0.39 -7.31
N GLU A 154 -14.69 0.59 -7.67
CA GLU A 154 -15.34 1.91 -7.69
C GLU A 154 -15.40 2.54 -6.29
N TYR A 155 -15.67 1.72 -5.26
CA TYR A 155 -15.61 2.12 -3.87
C TYR A 155 -14.20 2.61 -3.49
N LEU A 156 -13.14 1.84 -3.76
CA LEU A 156 -11.77 2.28 -3.47
C LEU A 156 -11.38 3.55 -4.24
N ALA A 157 -11.77 3.66 -5.50
CA ALA A 157 -11.52 4.84 -6.32
C ALA A 157 -12.26 6.10 -5.83
N LYS A 158 -13.46 5.92 -5.27
CA LYS A 158 -14.26 6.98 -4.65
C LYS A 158 -13.69 7.38 -3.29
N GLU A 159 -13.42 6.40 -2.43
CA GLU A 159 -12.98 6.62 -1.06
C GLU A 159 -11.53 7.08 -0.97
N LYS A 160 -10.72 6.80 -2.00
CA LYS A 160 -9.32 7.23 -2.16
C LYS A 160 -8.50 6.99 -0.90
N PRO A 161 -8.39 5.76 -0.37
CA PRO A 161 -7.58 5.52 0.82
C PRO A 161 -6.12 5.89 0.56
N ASP A 162 -5.39 6.26 1.61
CA ASP A 162 -3.94 6.43 1.55
C ASP A 162 -3.22 5.09 1.79
N ILE A 163 -3.86 4.19 2.55
CA ILE A 163 -3.34 2.86 2.85
C ILE A 163 -4.42 1.79 2.67
N ILE A 164 -4.09 0.70 1.98
CA ILE A 164 -4.87 -0.54 1.94
C ILE A 164 -4.09 -1.59 2.73
N LEU A 165 -4.77 -2.25 3.67
CA LEU A 165 -4.19 -3.19 4.62
C LEU A 165 -4.93 -4.52 4.58
N ALA A 166 -4.20 -5.62 4.72
CA ALA A 166 -4.76 -6.96 4.93
C ALA A 166 -3.90 -7.73 5.93
N TRP A 167 -4.45 -8.82 6.48
CA TRP A 167 -3.70 -9.79 7.26
C TRP A 167 -3.12 -10.85 6.34
N ASN A 168 -1.98 -10.55 5.68
CA ASN A 168 -1.36 -11.28 4.56
C ASN A 168 -1.69 -10.73 3.16
N VAL A 169 -1.22 -9.51 2.87
CA VAL A 169 -1.35 -8.86 1.53
C VAL A 169 -0.88 -9.73 0.36
N SER A 170 0.11 -10.61 0.56
CA SER A 170 0.57 -11.53 -0.49
C SER A 170 -0.49 -12.55 -0.92
N PHE A 171 -1.56 -12.69 -0.14
CA PHE A 171 -2.77 -13.40 -0.53
C PHE A 171 -3.81 -12.41 -1.08
N ASP A 172 -4.45 -11.60 -0.23
CA ASP A 172 -5.65 -10.83 -0.59
C ASP A 172 -5.44 -9.91 -1.78
N TYR A 173 -4.43 -9.03 -1.71
CA TYR A 173 -4.18 -8.04 -2.74
C TYR A 173 -3.69 -8.69 -4.04
N ILE A 174 -2.83 -9.71 -3.94
CA ILE A 174 -2.27 -10.40 -5.11
C ILE A 174 -3.36 -11.20 -5.82
N TYR A 175 -4.22 -11.87 -5.06
CA TYR A 175 -5.37 -12.58 -5.60
C TYR A 175 -6.29 -11.59 -6.32
N LEU A 176 -6.64 -10.46 -5.69
CA LEU A 176 -7.42 -9.39 -6.33
C LEU A 176 -6.76 -8.91 -7.62
N PHE A 177 -5.48 -8.53 -7.56
CA PHE A 177 -4.71 -8.05 -8.72
C PHE A 177 -4.77 -9.02 -9.90
N ASN A 178 -4.51 -10.31 -9.66
CA ASN A 178 -4.56 -11.33 -10.70
C ASN A 178 -6.00 -11.65 -11.13
N ARG A 179 -6.98 -11.58 -10.23
CA ARG A 179 -8.40 -11.80 -10.56
C ARG A 179 -8.94 -10.73 -11.50
N TYR A 180 -8.67 -9.45 -11.24
CA TYR A 180 -9.03 -8.36 -12.17
C TYR A 180 -8.34 -8.52 -13.53
N LYS A 181 -7.11 -9.05 -13.57
CA LYS A 181 -6.39 -9.30 -14.82
C LYS A 181 -7.08 -10.33 -15.71
N HIS A 182 -7.71 -11.36 -15.14
CA HIS A 182 -8.55 -12.30 -15.90
C HIS A 182 -9.70 -11.60 -16.63
N PHE A 183 -10.23 -10.52 -16.05
CA PHE A 183 -11.25 -9.67 -16.66
C PHE A 183 -10.67 -8.53 -17.51
N LYS A 184 -9.35 -8.50 -17.76
CA LYS A 184 -8.63 -7.45 -18.48
C LYS A 184 -8.78 -6.06 -17.85
N ILE A 185 -8.97 -6.01 -16.53
CA ILE A 185 -9.10 -4.77 -15.76
C ILE A 185 -7.76 -4.48 -15.07
N ASN A 186 -7.22 -3.28 -15.28
CA ASN A 186 -6.04 -2.82 -14.55
C ASN A 186 -6.46 -2.24 -13.20
N PHE A 187 -6.64 -3.10 -12.21
CA PHE A 187 -7.09 -2.74 -10.86
C PHE A 187 -6.28 -1.60 -10.20
N PRO A 188 -4.94 -1.68 -10.04
CA PRO A 188 -4.17 -0.63 -9.39
C PRO A 188 -4.26 0.71 -10.12
N LYS A 189 -4.31 0.70 -11.46
CA LYS A 189 -4.49 1.93 -12.24
C LYS A 189 -5.86 2.54 -12.03
N ASN A 190 -6.90 1.74 -11.78
CA ASN A 190 -8.27 2.23 -11.60
C ASN A 190 -8.51 2.87 -10.24
N ILE A 191 -7.81 2.41 -9.20
CA ILE A 191 -7.94 2.97 -7.84
C ILE A 191 -6.91 4.07 -7.55
N SER A 192 -5.85 4.20 -8.36
CA SER A 192 -4.86 5.28 -8.20
C SER A 192 -5.50 6.67 -8.40
N PRO A 193 -5.28 7.63 -7.49
CA PRO A 193 -5.76 9.00 -7.63
C PRO A 193 -5.26 9.74 -8.88
N ILE A 194 -4.12 9.29 -9.45
CA ILE A 194 -3.50 9.88 -10.63
C ILE A 194 -3.50 8.95 -11.85
N ARG A 195 -4.19 7.80 -11.76
CA ARG A 195 -4.25 6.76 -12.81
C ARG A 195 -2.87 6.24 -13.22
N GLU A 196 -1.95 6.15 -12.26
CA GLU A 196 -0.61 5.59 -12.44
C GLU A 196 -0.38 4.39 -11.52
N VAL A 197 0.61 3.58 -11.86
CA VAL A 197 0.98 2.39 -11.08
C VAL A 197 2.47 2.39 -10.80
N ARG A 198 2.86 1.72 -9.72
CA ARG A 198 4.26 1.50 -9.34
C ARG A 198 4.48 0.02 -9.06
N LEU A 199 5.72 -0.44 -9.16
CA LEU A 199 6.05 -1.81 -8.76
C LEU A 199 5.81 -1.97 -7.25
N GLY A 200 5.18 -3.10 -6.88
CA GLY A 200 4.98 -3.52 -5.51
C GLY A 200 6.23 -4.18 -4.93
N GLU A 201 6.07 -4.87 -3.79
CA GLU A 201 7.17 -5.63 -3.18
C GLU A 201 7.45 -6.93 -3.95
N GLU A 202 6.41 -7.56 -4.50
CA GLU A 202 6.52 -8.78 -5.29
C GLU A 202 6.73 -8.47 -6.77
N ARG A 203 7.52 -9.33 -7.44
CA ARG A 203 7.83 -9.22 -8.86
C ARG A 203 6.54 -9.27 -9.69
N ASP A 204 6.44 -8.40 -10.69
CA ASP A 204 5.30 -8.29 -11.62
C ASP A 204 3.94 -7.95 -10.97
N ILE A 205 3.93 -7.62 -9.67
CA ILE A 205 2.77 -7.09 -8.96
C ILE A 205 2.85 -5.56 -8.92
N PHE A 206 1.77 -4.90 -9.33
CA PHE A 206 1.71 -3.45 -9.36
C PHE A 206 0.77 -2.90 -8.29
N TYR A 207 1.21 -1.82 -7.63
CA TYR A 207 0.43 -1.05 -6.68
C TYR A 207 -0.07 0.25 -7.30
N PRO A 208 -1.23 0.77 -6.89
CA PRO A 208 -1.67 2.13 -7.22
C PRO A 208 -0.63 3.17 -6.80
N ALA A 209 -0.23 4.07 -7.70
CA ALA A 209 0.56 5.23 -7.31
C ALA A 209 -0.30 6.16 -6.43
N GLY A 210 0.25 6.62 -5.31
CA GLY A 210 -0.44 7.44 -4.33
C GLY A 210 -1.18 6.70 -3.22
N ILE A 211 -1.19 5.36 -3.25
CA ILE A 211 -1.74 4.52 -2.19
C ILE A 211 -0.68 3.49 -1.76
N SER A 212 -0.53 3.32 -0.46
CA SER A 212 0.34 2.30 0.13
C SER A 212 -0.45 1.00 0.33
N VAL A 213 0.03 -0.11 -0.23
CA VAL A 213 -0.50 -1.44 0.08
C VAL A 213 0.43 -2.05 1.09
N VAL A 214 -0.06 -2.36 2.29
CA VAL A 214 0.77 -2.70 3.45
C VAL A 214 0.25 -3.97 4.11
N ASP A 215 1.14 -4.92 4.36
CA ASP A 215 0.80 -6.13 5.11
C ASP A 215 0.76 -5.83 6.61
N TYR A 216 -0.44 -5.81 7.18
CA TYR A 216 -0.61 -5.54 8.61
C TYR A 216 0.00 -6.66 9.47
N LEU A 217 0.03 -7.90 8.97
CA LEU A 217 0.69 -9.00 9.66
C LEU A 217 2.21 -8.74 9.78
N ARG A 218 2.84 -8.18 8.74
CA ARG A 218 4.26 -7.83 8.77
C ARG A 218 4.55 -6.70 9.75
N LEU A 219 3.69 -5.68 9.82
CA LEU A 219 3.80 -4.63 10.84
C LEU A 219 3.67 -5.22 12.24
N PHE A 220 2.69 -6.09 12.45
CA PHE A 220 2.45 -6.76 13.72
C PHE A 220 3.66 -7.58 14.17
N LYS A 221 4.19 -8.46 13.31
CA LYS A 221 5.36 -9.31 13.60
C LYS A 221 6.60 -8.53 14.04
N LYS A 222 6.82 -7.34 13.49
CA LYS A 222 7.96 -6.49 13.82
C LYS A 222 7.88 -5.92 15.24
N VAL A 223 6.67 -5.66 15.75
CA VAL A 223 6.45 -5.12 17.11
C VAL A 223 6.21 -6.25 18.12
N LYS A 224 5.50 -7.30 17.72
CA LYS A 224 5.15 -8.48 18.53
C LYS A 224 5.87 -9.70 17.98
N MET A 225 7.13 -9.85 18.41
CA MET A 225 7.95 -11.01 18.06
C MET A 225 7.54 -12.24 18.88
N ARG A 226 7.78 -13.43 18.32
CA ARG A 226 7.74 -14.75 19.00
C ARG A 226 6.36 -15.26 19.44
N ASP A 227 5.29 -14.89 18.73
CA ASP A 227 4.04 -15.64 18.85
C ASP A 227 4.17 -17.05 18.27
N ALA A 228 3.51 -18.03 18.88
CA ALA A 228 3.61 -19.44 18.46
C ALA A 228 2.93 -19.69 17.11
N SER A 229 1.95 -18.86 16.75
CA SER A 229 1.31 -18.80 15.44
C SER A 229 0.97 -17.34 15.11
N TYR A 230 0.86 -17.05 13.81
CA TYR A 230 0.44 -15.75 13.29
C TYR A 230 -0.84 -15.84 12.45
N ALA A 231 -1.53 -16.98 12.53
CA ALA A 231 -2.90 -17.05 12.07
C ALA A 231 -3.75 -16.04 12.86
N LEU A 232 -4.65 -15.34 12.17
CA LEU A 232 -5.40 -14.22 12.74
C LEU A 232 -6.22 -14.65 13.97
N ASP A 233 -6.71 -15.88 13.98
CA ASP A 233 -7.44 -16.48 15.09
C ASP A 233 -6.60 -16.63 16.35
N TYR A 234 -5.39 -17.19 16.23
CA TYR A 234 -4.46 -17.34 17.33
C TYR A 234 -4.09 -15.96 17.91
N ILE A 235 -3.83 -14.99 17.03
CA ILE A 235 -3.50 -13.62 17.45
C ILE A 235 -4.69 -12.94 18.12
N GLY A 236 -5.90 -13.09 17.58
CA GLY A 236 -7.14 -12.58 18.19
C GLY A 236 -7.39 -13.18 19.57
N GLU A 237 -7.22 -14.50 19.73
CA GLU A 237 -7.40 -15.16 21.02
C GLU A 237 -6.35 -14.68 22.03
N LYS A 238 -5.07 -14.73 21.66
CA LYS A 238 -3.96 -14.37 22.57
C LYS A 238 -3.99 -12.90 22.98
N HIS A 239 -4.17 -12.01 22.01
CA HIS A 239 -4.00 -10.58 22.23
C HIS A 239 -5.31 -9.85 22.48
N LEU A 240 -6.45 -10.32 22.00
CA LEU A 240 -7.76 -9.67 22.21
C LEU A 240 -8.68 -10.46 23.14
N LYS A 241 -8.30 -11.67 23.57
CA LYS A 241 -9.17 -12.60 24.30
C LYS A 241 -10.47 -12.90 23.52
N ARG A 242 -10.39 -12.84 22.19
CA ARG A 242 -11.50 -13.08 21.25
C ARG A 242 -11.15 -14.27 20.38
N GLY A 243 -11.80 -15.40 20.65
CA GLY A 243 -11.73 -16.57 19.76
C GLY A 243 -12.57 -16.40 18.50
N LYS A 244 -12.37 -17.29 17.52
CA LYS A 244 -13.21 -17.36 16.31
C LYS A 244 -14.68 -17.59 16.67
N LYS A 245 -15.57 -16.77 16.11
CA LYS A 245 -17.02 -17.00 16.15
C LYS A 245 -17.46 -18.08 15.18
N TYR A 246 -16.81 -18.19 14.02
CA TYR A 246 -17.18 -19.09 12.92
C TYR A 246 -15.98 -19.99 12.57
N LYS A 247 -15.97 -21.22 13.10
CA LYS A 247 -14.74 -22.04 13.16
C LYS A 247 -14.48 -22.86 11.90
N ASN A 248 -15.51 -23.31 11.19
CA ASN A 248 -15.37 -24.28 10.09
C ASN A 248 -16.24 -23.94 8.86
N PRO A 249 -16.19 -22.72 8.30
CA PRO A 249 -16.92 -22.46 7.08
C PRO A 249 -16.34 -23.27 5.93
N TYR A 250 -17.23 -23.89 5.17
CA TYR A 250 -16.89 -24.62 3.96
C TYR A 250 -16.80 -23.64 2.78
N PHE A 251 -15.59 -23.31 2.35
CA PHE A 251 -15.34 -22.35 1.24
C PHE A 251 -15.67 -22.89 -0.16
N GLY A 252 -16.04 -24.16 -0.28
CA GLY A 252 -16.51 -24.73 -1.53
C GLY A 252 -17.94 -24.31 -1.89
N SER A 253 -18.67 -23.65 -0.99
CA SER A 253 -19.95 -23.01 -1.25
C SER A 253 -20.08 -21.70 -0.48
N ILE A 254 -20.75 -20.70 -1.08
CA ILE A 254 -21.03 -19.44 -0.40
C ILE A 254 -22.25 -19.61 0.51
N ASN A 255 -22.11 -19.27 1.79
CA ASN A 255 -23.18 -19.27 2.77
C ASN A 255 -23.02 -18.08 3.73
N GLU A 256 -23.99 -17.89 4.63
CA GLU A 256 -23.98 -16.79 5.57
C GLU A 256 -22.76 -16.84 6.54
N GLU A 257 -22.33 -18.03 6.95
CA GLU A 257 -21.18 -18.20 7.84
C GLU A 257 -19.87 -17.72 7.20
N VAL A 258 -19.66 -17.97 5.90
CA VAL A 258 -18.50 -17.46 5.14
C VAL A 258 -18.49 -15.93 5.14
N VAL A 259 -19.63 -15.30 4.88
CA VAL A 259 -19.75 -13.83 4.85
C VAL A 259 -19.52 -13.23 6.24
N LEU A 260 -20.11 -13.84 7.27
CA LEU A 260 -19.95 -13.38 8.65
C LEU A 260 -18.53 -13.57 9.16
N ARG A 261 -17.83 -14.65 8.74
CA ARG A 261 -16.41 -14.85 9.04
C ARG A 261 -15.54 -13.79 8.40
N ASN A 262 -15.67 -13.55 7.10
CA ASN A 262 -14.89 -12.54 6.37
C ASN A 262 -15.03 -11.15 7.03
N ARG A 263 -16.24 -10.81 7.48
CA ARG A 263 -16.47 -9.60 8.26
C ARG A 263 -15.82 -9.64 9.65
N ASP A 264 -15.91 -10.76 10.36
CA ASP A 264 -15.31 -10.95 11.69
C ASP A 264 -13.78 -10.81 11.65
N ASP A 265 -13.12 -11.30 10.58
CA ASP A 265 -11.68 -11.18 10.35
C ASP A 265 -11.27 -9.71 10.12
N VAL A 266 -12.03 -8.93 9.34
CA VAL A 266 -11.81 -7.48 9.23
C VAL A 266 -12.05 -6.77 10.56
N ASP A 267 -13.12 -7.10 11.29
CA ASP A 267 -13.38 -6.55 12.63
C ASP A 267 -12.24 -6.89 13.62
N MET A 268 -11.59 -8.05 13.47
CA MET A 268 -10.43 -8.44 14.27
C MET A 268 -9.24 -7.51 13.98
N LEU A 269 -8.98 -7.18 12.71
CA LEU A 269 -7.92 -6.25 12.32
C LEU A 269 -8.12 -4.85 12.91
N VAL A 270 -9.36 -4.37 12.88
CA VAL A 270 -9.74 -3.09 13.51
C VAL A 270 -9.45 -3.13 15.00
N ALA A 271 -9.86 -4.18 15.71
CA ALA A 271 -9.62 -4.33 17.13
C ALA A 271 -8.11 -4.43 17.48
N LEU A 272 -7.31 -5.09 16.63
CA LEU A 272 -5.85 -5.12 16.77
C LEU A 272 -5.26 -3.71 16.61
N GLU A 273 -5.68 -2.95 15.60
CA GLU A 273 -5.20 -1.58 15.41
C GLU A 273 -5.66 -0.64 16.53
N GLU A 274 -6.87 -0.79 17.03
CA GLU A 274 -7.35 -0.04 18.19
C GLU A 274 -6.52 -0.30 19.44
N LYS A 275 -6.12 -1.56 19.66
CA LYS A 275 -5.30 -1.95 20.82
C LYS A 275 -3.83 -1.54 20.68
N PHE A 276 -3.23 -1.77 19.51
CA PHE A 276 -1.78 -1.67 19.33
C PHE A 276 -1.31 -0.38 18.68
N LYS A 277 -2.19 0.35 17.99
CA LYS A 277 -1.88 1.63 17.33
C LYS A 277 -0.63 1.53 16.44
N LEU A 278 -0.56 0.47 15.63
CA LEU A 278 0.62 0.21 14.81
C LEU A 278 0.75 1.25 13.70
N LEU A 279 -0.36 1.72 13.11
CA LEU A 279 -0.28 2.70 12.03
C LEU A 279 0.28 4.05 12.52
N PRO A 280 -0.20 4.65 13.63
CA PRO A 280 0.44 5.84 14.21
C PRO A 280 1.91 5.63 14.54
N TYR A 281 2.27 4.48 15.15
CA TYR A 281 3.66 4.16 15.49
C TYR A 281 4.57 4.12 14.26
N TYR A 282 4.15 3.46 13.19
CA TYR A 282 4.93 3.41 11.95
C TYR A 282 4.95 4.74 11.20
N ASP A 283 3.87 5.53 11.25
CA ASP A 283 3.87 6.87 10.66
C ASP A 283 4.85 7.79 11.40
N GLU A 284 4.94 7.72 12.74
CA GLU A 284 5.93 8.49 13.50
C GLU A 284 7.36 8.18 13.04
N ILE A 285 7.73 6.90 12.95
CA ILE A 285 9.04 6.47 12.45
C ILE A 285 9.26 7.00 11.03
N ARG A 286 8.28 6.82 10.15
CA ARG A 286 8.33 7.27 8.75
C ARG A 286 8.59 8.77 8.64
N ARG A 287 7.91 9.58 9.47
CA ARG A 287 8.08 11.04 9.51
C ARG A 287 9.47 11.43 10.01
N MET A 288 10.00 10.73 11.01
CA MET A 288 11.34 10.96 11.55
C MET A 288 12.44 10.59 10.55
N SER A 289 12.28 9.49 9.81
CA SER A 289 13.28 8.99 8.87
C SER A 289 13.13 9.55 7.45
N LYS A 290 12.05 10.29 7.15
CA LYS A 290 11.71 10.83 5.82
C LYS A 290 11.64 9.76 4.71
N VAL A 291 11.01 8.62 5.01
CA VAL A 291 10.85 7.49 4.07
C VAL A 291 9.42 7.25 3.61
#